data_AF-A0A5N0EJ18-F1
#
_entry.id   AF-A0A5N0EJ18-F1
#
_cell.length_a   1.000
_cell.length_b   1.000
_cell.length_c   1.000
_cell.angle_alpha   90.00
_cell.angle_beta   90.00
_cell.angle_gamma   90.00
#
_symmetry.space_group_name_H-M   'P 1'
#
loop_
_entity.id
_entity.type
_entity.pdbx_description
1 polymer ?
#
loop_
_entity_poly.entity_id
_entity_poly.type
_entity_poly.pdbx_seq_one_letter_code
_entity_poly.pdbx_strand_id
1 'polypeptide(L)' 'MSPALAGPGSTPGRRTPGLRREELGGLAGVSADYIKRLEQGRARPSIAVLDALSQALRLSSPEYEH' A
#
# COMPACT_ATOMS: atom_id res chain seq x y z
N MET A 1 -6.12 -21.91 23.29
CA MET A 1 -4.64 -21.86 23.15
C MET A 1 -4.32 -21.46 21.72
N SER A 2 -3.67 -20.30 21.61
CA SER A 2 -2.94 -19.70 20.47
C SER A 2 -3.72 -19.08 19.29
N PRO A 3 -3.33 -17.87 18.82
CA PRO A 3 -4.20 -16.94 18.09
C PRO A 3 -3.68 -16.56 16.67
N ALA A 4 -4.50 -15.76 15.97
CA ALA A 4 -4.12 -14.78 14.94
C ALA A 4 -3.38 -15.25 13.67
N LEU A 5 -4.14 -15.32 12.57
CA LEU A 5 -3.71 -14.88 11.24
C LEU A 5 -4.93 -14.50 10.38
N ALA A 6 -5.84 -13.72 10.96
CA ALA A 6 -6.76 -12.92 10.17
C ALA A 6 -5.99 -11.65 9.76
N GLY A 7 -5.25 -11.72 8.66
CA GLY A 7 -4.70 -10.53 8.02
C GLY A 7 -5.84 -9.56 7.70
N PRO A 8 -5.80 -8.31 8.14
CA PRO A 8 -6.94 -7.42 7.99
C PRO A 8 -7.17 -7.06 6.52
N GLY A 9 -8.36 -7.39 6.03
CA GLY A 9 -9.05 -6.57 5.04
C GLY A 9 -8.70 -6.80 3.57
N SER A 10 -8.81 -8.02 3.06
CA SER A 10 -9.10 -8.18 1.63
C SER A 10 -10.59 -7.86 1.38
N THR A 11 -10.96 -6.58 1.48
CA THR A 11 -12.32 -6.10 1.14
C THR A 11 -12.62 -6.44 -0.33
N PRO A 12 -13.75 -7.13 -0.62
CA PRO A 12 -14.15 -7.46 -1.98
C PRO A 12 -14.68 -6.20 -2.67
N GLY A 13 -13.80 -5.36 -3.19
CA GLY A 13 -14.21 -4.11 -3.84
C GLY A 13 -13.11 -3.13 -4.23
N ARG A 14 -11.85 -3.30 -3.83
CA ARG A 14 -10.75 -2.48 -4.35
C ARG A 14 -10.13 -3.10 -5.58
N ARG A 15 -10.88 -3.10 -6.67
CA ARG A 15 -10.26 -3.15 -8.00
C ARG A 15 -9.49 -1.84 -8.15
N THR A 16 -8.18 -1.86 -7.94
CA THR A 16 -7.26 -0.96 -8.64
C THR A 16 -6.92 -1.70 -9.94
N PRO A 17 -7.66 -1.53 -11.05
CA PRO A 17 -7.31 -2.22 -12.27
C PRO A 17 -6.09 -1.52 -12.86
N GLY A 18 -4.94 -2.19 -12.88
CA GLY A 18 -3.93 -1.95 -13.90
C GLY A 18 -2.83 -0.90 -13.65
N LEU A 19 -2.68 -0.32 -12.44
CA LEU A 19 -1.56 0.59 -12.20
C LEU A 19 -0.22 -0.14 -12.31
N ARG A 20 0.64 0.33 -13.22
CA ARG A 20 2.04 -0.08 -13.30
C ARG A 20 2.83 0.57 -12.17
N ARG A 21 3.99 0.01 -11.84
CA ARG A 21 4.90 0.56 -10.81
C ARG A 21 5.33 1.98 -11.11
N GLU A 22 5.49 2.32 -12.39
CA GLU A 22 5.83 3.68 -12.83
C GLU A 22 4.71 4.67 -12.54
N GLU A 23 3.46 4.30 -12.85
CA GLU A 23 2.29 5.14 -12.59
C GLU A 23 2.07 5.31 -11.08
N LEU A 24 2.19 4.22 -10.31
CA LEU A 24 2.10 4.26 -8.85
C LEU A 24 3.21 5.12 -8.24
N GLY A 25 4.45 4.97 -8.73
CA GLY A 25 5.58 5.77 -8.30
C GLY A 25 5.36 7.25 -8.58
N GLY A 26 4.91 7.61 -9.78
CA GLY A 26 4.58 8.98 -10.16
C GLY A 26 3.52 9.60 -9.24
N LEU A 27 2.45 8.85 -8.95
CA LEU A 27 1.40 9.31 -8.02
C LEU A 27 1.89 9.47 -6.58
N ALA A 28 2.80 8.61 -6.14
CA ALA A 28 3.36 8.64 -4.79
C ALA A 28 4.62 9.51 -4.64
N GLY A 29 5.08 10.16 -5.71
CA GLY A 29 6.30 10.97 -5.70
C GLY A 29 7.60 10.15 -5.50
N VAL A 30 7.61 8.87 -5.86
CA VAL A 30 8.76 7.97 -5.71
C VAL A 30 9.07 7.23 -7.02
N SER A 31 10.27 6.69 -7.17
CA SER A 31 10.62 5.94 -8.38
C SER A 31 9.94 4.56 -8.43
N ALA A 32 9.74 4.03 -9.64
CA ALA A 32 9.28 2.66 -9.84
C ALA A 32 10.21 1.62 -9.17
N ASP A 33 11.53 1.89 -9.16
CA ASP A 33 12.51 1.06 -8.45
C ASP A 33 12.35 1.12 -6.94
N TYR A 34 11.92 2.27 -6.39
CA TYR A 34 11.56 2.37 -4.99
C TYR A 34 10.36 1.48 -4.66
N ILE A 35 9.31 1.50 -5.50
CA ILE A 35 8.16 0.60 -5.40
C ILE A 35 8.59 -0.87 -5.44
N LYS A 36 9.45 -1.24 -6.41
CA LYS A 36 10.00 -2.61 -6.51
C LYS A 36 10.75 -3.04 -5.24
N ARG A 37 11.55 -2.15 -4.64
CA ARG A 37 12.24 -2.45 -3.37
C ARG A 37 11.28 -2.60 -2.20
N LEU A 38 10.21 -1.80 -2.14
CA LEU A 38 9.16 -1.93 -1.13
C LEU A 38 8.46 -3.30 -1.24
N GLU A 39 8.08 -3.71 -2.44
CA GLU A 39 7.45 -5.03 -2.69
C GLU A 39 8.37 -6.20 -2.29
N GLN A 40 9.68 -6.03 -2.42
CA GLN A 40 10.68 -7.03 -2.01
C GLN A 40 11.04 -6.97 -0.52
N GLY A 41 10.45 -6.05 0.26
CA GLY A 41 10.79 -5.84 1.67
C GLY A 41 12.20 -5.26 1.91
N ARG A 42 12.80 -4.63 0.89
CA ARG A 42 14.18 -4.10 0.92
C ARG A 42 14.26 -2.59 1.16
N ALA A 43 13.11 -1.93 1.30
CA ALA A 43 13.02 -0.51 1.64
C ALA A 43 11.96 -0.31 2.73
N ARG A 44 12.12 0.75 3.54
CA ARG A 44 11.13 1.18 4.52
C ARG A 44 10.60 2.56 4.09
N PRO A 45 9.29 2.70 3.85
CA PRO A 45 8.69 3.97 3.47
C PRO A 45 8.60 4.92 4.66
N SER A 46 8.68 6.22 4.41
CA SER A 46 8.29 7.22 5.39
C SER A 46 6.76 7.26 5.51
N ILE A 47 6.27 7.90 6.57
CA ILE A 47 4.83 8.12 6.78
C ILE A 47 4.21 8.83 5.57
N ALA A 48 4.84 9.90 5.07
CA ALA A 48 4.37 10.63 3.91
C ALA A 48 4.26 9.75 2.64
N VAL A 49 5.20 8.82 2.44
CA VAL A 49 5.14 7.89 1.30
C VAL A 49 4.04 6.85 1.50
N LEU A 50 3.81 6.38 2.72
CA LEU A 50 2.69 5.48 3.03
C LEU A 50 1.35 6.15 2.76
N ASP A 51 1.17 7.41 3.14
CA ASP A 51 -0.05 8.17 2.90
C ASP A 51 -0.31 8.35 1.40
N ALA A 52 0.74 8.73 0.65
CA ALA A 52 0.65 8.91 -0.79
C ALA A 52 0.34 7.59 -1.52
N LEU A 53 0.96 6.47 -1.12
CA LEU A 53 0.67 5.14 -1.65
C LEU A 53 -0.76 4.68 -1.32
N SER A 54 -1.22 4.95 -0.11
CA SER A 54 -2.58 4.64 0.32
C SER A 54 -3.59 5.39 -0.55
N GLN A 55 -3.39 6.69 -0.76
CA GLN A 55 -4.23 7.50 -1.63
C GLN A 55 -4.18 7.03 -3.11
N ALA A 56 -3.01 6.68 -3.63
CA ALA A 56 -2.82 6.24 -5.02
C ALA A 56 -3.49 4.87 -5.28
N LEU A 57 -3.38 3.94 -4.35
CA LEU A 57 -4.09 2.65 -4.35
C LEU A 57 -5.55 2.79 -3.90
N ARG A 58 -5.96 4.05 -3.67
CA ARG A 58 -7.20 4.51 -3.09
C ARG A 58 -7.45 4.00 -1.69
N LEU A 59 -6.61 3.16 -1.07
CA LEU A 59 -6.81 2.47 0.22
C LEU A 59 -7.39 3.47 1.22
N SER A 60 -8.68 3.32 1.52
CA SER A 60 -9.35 4.12 2.52
C SER A 60 -8.76 3.74 3.86
N SER A 61 -8.44 4.73 4.70
CA SER A 61 -7.97 4.49 6.07
C SER A 61 -8.88 3.45 6.72
N PRO A 62 -8.36 2.30 7.20
CA PRO A 62 -9.10 1.55 8.19
C PRO A 62 -9.21 2.49 9.39
N GLU A 63 -10.42 2.97 9.65
CA GLU A 63 -10.75 3.61 10.92
C GLU A 63 -10.36 2.61 12.01
N TYR A 64 -9.30 2.95 12.75
CA TYR A 64 -8.92 2.22 13.95
C TYR A 64 -9.97 2.54 15.01
N GLU A 65 -11.01 1.70 15.09
CA GLU A 65 -11.74 1.52 16.34
C GLU A 65 -10.79 0.80 17.33
N HIS A 66 -10.69 1.40 18.53
CA HIS A 66 -9.72 1.10 19.58
C HIS A 66 -9.91 -0.28 20.24
#